data_AF-A0A7S1JYZ9-F1
#
_entry.id   AF-A0A7S1JYZ9-F1
#
_cell.length_a   1.000
_cell.length_b   1.000
_cell.length_c   1.000
_cell.angle_alpha   90.00
_cell.angle_beta   90.00
_cell.angle_gamma   90.00
#
_symmetry.space_group_name_H-M   'P 1'
#
loop_
_entity.id
_entity.type
_entity.pdbx_description
1 polymer ?
#
loop_
_entity_poly.entity_id
_entity_poly.type
_entity_poly.pdbx_seq_one_letter_code
_entity_poly.pdbx_strand_id
1 'polypeptide(L)'
;MAPPGVQPQHGGMTQTATEAPAQQFAAQPRAVGPRKKYRSDEPEDTSKNLMFNKRVIRGNTYAAITAPQPDPVQIAKEREAQRRRLLRAQQAGTGGPGTAPVRQRTPDPPLGRQHIDVQTDRYLEEITDRAIQFDALTQTELMLDRPPSPLFMPAKIGVDVSTQIKEGELFDFDREVEPILEVLVAKTLEQSMMEVLEEEELAAIRQHQEDFDRSRNSDLLEVQRMEASEKRRHDELLRRKAQAQARAKQQAIVFKKLLARDLSRTYLGALQERALDGLDAAGVFQDPVGVSVEANFIPWLLDNVVHRVEADSQVYSSVLQKALEQAVENIAAQHQPGLQAERDAVEKEWDEKTAAIRAREQAIREAQEAEERRIREEAEAAAAAEEAERQRLAAEAAEREGEEGEGEGDE
;
A
#
# COMPACT_ATOMS: atom_id res chain seq x y z
N MET A 1 57.64 -78.72 -30.73
CA MET A 1 57.70 -79.59 -29.54
C MET A 1 56.78 -78.97 -28.51
N ALA A 2 55.54 -79.46 -28.45
CA ALA A 2 54.45 -78.89 -27.65
C ALA A 2 54.19 -79.80 -26.43
N PRO A 3 53.84 -79.21 -25.27
CA PRO A 3 53.06 -79.90 -24.25
C PRO A 3 51.72 -79.18 -23.96
N PRO A 4 50.80 -79.87 -23.26
CA PRO A 4 49.40 -79.92 -23.66
C PRO A 4 48.45 -79.02 -22.87
N GLY A 5 47.24 -78.88 -23.41
CA GLY A 5 46.14 -78.08 -22.87
C GLY A 5 45.56 -78.58 -21.55
N VAL A 6 44.95 -77.62 -20.84
CA VAL A 6 44.19 -77.81 -19.60
C VAL A 6 42.82 -77.14 -19.81
N GLN A 7 41.77 -77.90 -19.52
CA GLN A 7 40.35 -77.53 -19.60
C GLN A 7 39.97 -76.51 -18.52
N PRO A 8 38.91 -75.69 -18.72
CA PRO A 8 38.47 -74.68 -17.76
C PRO A 8 37.53 -75.30 -16.71
N GLN A 9 37.75 -74.95 -15.43
CA GLN A 9 36.82 -75.26 -14.35
C GLN A 9 35.93 -74.05 -14.06
N HIS A 10 34.62 -74.27 -14.08
CA HIS A 10 33.58 -73.32 -13.70
C HIS A 10 33.68 -72.96 -12.20
N GLY A 11 34.03 -71.71 -11.90
CA GLY A 11 33.89 -71.11 -10.57
C GLY A 11 32.68 -70.18 -10.53
N GLY A 12 31.67 -70.55 -9.75
CA GLY A 12 30.44 -69.79 -9.57
C GLY A 12 30.68 -68.43 -8.90
N MET A 13 30.15 -67.38 -9.53
CA MET A 13 30.05 -66.04 -8.95
C MET A 13 28.84 -65.99 -8.01
N THR A 14 29.09 -65.97 -6.70
CA THR A 14 28.11 -65.49 -5.72
C THR A 14 28.53 -64.10 -5.27
N GLN A 15 27.79 -63.10 -5.75
CA GLN A 15 27.84 -61.72 -5.27
C GLN A 15 27.31 -61.69 -3.84
N THR A 16 28.12 -61.29 -2.87
CA THR A 16 27.65 -60.91 -1.54
C THR A 16 27.77 -59.40 -1.39
N ALA A 17 26.63 -58.73 -1.53
CA ALA A 17 26.47 -57.33 -1.16
C ALA A 17 26.67 -57.19 0.36
N THR A 18 27.62 -56.37 0.77
CA THR A 18 27.79 -55.90 2.14
C THR A 18 26.67 -54.89 2.46
N GLU A 19 25.63 -55.36 3.14
CA GLU A 19 24.64 -54.51 3.80
C GLU A 19 25.26 -53.85 5.05
N ALA A 20 25.17 -52.52 5.14
CA ALA A 20 25.56 -51.77 6.32
C ALA A 20 24.51 -51.98 7.44
N PRO A 21 24.89 -52.29 8.69
CA PRO A 21 23.92 -52.45 9.77
C PRO A 21 23.33 -51.09 10.17
N ALA A 22 22.01 -50.96 9.98
CA ALA A 22 21.23 -49.84 10.51
C ALA A 22 21.29 -49.83 12.05
N GLN A 23 21.87 -48.77 12.62
CA GLN A 23 21.95 -48.58 14.07
C GLN A 23 20.55 -48.27 14.64
N GLN A 24 19.90 -49.29 15.23
CA GLN A 24 18.68 -49.10 16.02
C GLN A 24 19.05 -48.82 17.48
N PHE A 25 18.94 -47.55 17.90
CA PHE A 25 19.03 -47.16 19.30
C PHE A 25 17.70 -47.43 20.01
N ALA A 26 17.57 -48.61 20.64
CA ALA A 26 16.44 -48.95 21.49
C ALA A 26 16.87 -48.95 22.96
N ALA A 27 16.76 -47.79 23.63
CA ALA A 27 16.91 -47.70 25.08
C ALA A 27 15.58 -48.02 25.77
N GLN A 28 15.57 -48.97 26.71
CA GLN A 28 14.37 -49.27 27.50
C GLN A 28 13.97 -48.06 28.36
N PRO A 29 12.67 -47.70 28.44
CA PRO A 29 12.23 -46.55 29.22
C PRO A 29 12.43 -46.82 30.72
N ARG A 30 13.24 -45.98 31.37
CA ARG A 30 13.48 -46.02 32.82
C ARG A 30 12.58 -45.00 33.52
N ALA A 31 11.83 -45.45 34.52
CA ALA A 31 10.96 -44.58 35.31
C ALA A 31 11.77 -43.49 36.02
N VAL A 32 11.35 -42.23 35.85
CA VAL A 32 11.95 -41.06 36.49
C VAL A 32 11.52 -41.04 37.96
N GLY A 33 12.46 -41.14 38.89
CA GLY A 33 12.17 -41.06 40.33
C GLY A 33 11.53 -39.72 40.71
N PRO A 34 10.79 -39.65 41.84
CA PRO A 34 10.06 -38.45 42.25
C PRO A 34 11.02 -37.28 42.48
N ARG A 35 10.91 -36.23 41.65
CA ARG A 35 11.57 -34.95 41.90
C ARG A 35 10.80 -34.19 42.99
N LYS A 36 11.52 -33.66 43.98
CA LYS A 36 10.95 -32.74 44.97
C LYS A 36 10.38 -31.51 44.24
N LYS A 37 9.13 -31.15 44.55
CA LYS A 37 8.35 -30.09 43.88
C LYS A 37 8.70 -28.67 44.34
N TYR A 38 9.47 -28.52 45.41
CA TYR A 38 9.87 -27.23 45.98
C TYR A 38 11.37 -27.21 46.24
N ARG A 39 11.99 -26.04 46.04
CA ARG A 39 13.37 -25.76 46.42
C ARG A 39 13.40 -25.60 47.94
N SER A 40 14.14 -26.44 48.64
CA SER A 40 14.43 -26.23 50.06
C SER A 40 15.55 -25.20 50.17
N ASP A 41 15.30 -24.09 50.87
CA ASP A 41 16.28 -23.05 51.20
C ASP A 41 17.18 -23.48 52.36
N GLU A 42 17.75 -24.67 52.26
CA GLU A 42 18.90 -25.09 53.06
C GLU A 42 20.16 -24.80 52.23
N PRO A 43 21.18 -24.11 52.75
CA PRO A 43 22.44 -23.97 52.04
C PRO A 43 23.07 -25.37 51.93
N GLU A 44 22.91 -26.01 50.77
CA GLU A 44 23.71 -27.18 50.39
C GLU A 44 25.16 -26.73 50.17
N ASP A 45 25.88 -26.45 51.25
CA ASP A 45 27.34 -26.44 51.29
C ASP A 45 27.83 -27.91 51.25
N THR A 46 27.52 -28.57 50.15
CA THR A 46 28.41 -29.60 49.63
C THR A 46 29.19 -28.94 48.54
N SER A 47 30.42 -28.52 48.86
CA SER A 47 31.43 -28.18 47.88
C SER A 47 31.43 -29.28 46.81
N LYS A 48 30.87 -28.97 45.65
CA LYS A 48 30.82 -29.89 44.51
C LYS A 48 32.21 -29.93 43.91
N ASN A 49 33.11 -30.59 44.62
CA ASN A 49 34.43 -30.91 44.13
C ASN A 49 34.26 -31.60 42.78
N LEU A 50 34.72 -30.93 41.73
CA LEU A 50 34.71 -31.42 40.35
C LEU A 50 35.43 -32.79 40.26
N MET A 51 36.27 -33.11 41.25
CA MET A 51 36.94 -34.40 41.51
C MET A 51 36.00 -35.56 41.87
N PHE A 52 34.74 -35.33 42.24
CA PHE A 52 33.76 -36.41 42.52
C PHE A 52 32.50 -36.32 41.65
N ASN A 53 32.44 -35.36 40.74
CA ASN A 53 31.31 -35.21 39.83
C ASN A 53 31.37 -36.28 38.73
N LYS A 54 30.36 -37.17 38.69
CA LYS A 54 30.26 -38.30 37.75
C LYS A 54 30.10 -37.88 36.28
N ARG A 55 29.73 -36.62 36.02
CA ARG A 55 29.63 -36.07 34.66
C ARG A 55 30.99 -35.62 34.11
N VAL A 56 31.97 -35.42 34.98
CA VAL A 56 33.32 -35.03 34.60
C VAL A 56 34.11 -36.30 34.36
N ILE A 57 34.27 -36.66 33.08
CA ILE A 57 35.11 -37.77 32.65
C ILE A 57 36.57 -37.31 32.83
N ARG A 58 37.31 -38.01 33.68
CA ARG A 58 38.73 -37.72 33.94
C ARG A 58 39.55 -38.73 33.17
N GLY A 59 40.34 -38.26 32.20
CA GLY A 59 41.14 -39.08 31.30
C GLY A 59 40.84 -38.82 29.83
N ASN A 60 41.64 -39.45 28.95
CA ASN A 60 41.54 -39.31 27.50
C ASN A 60 40.22 -39.90 26.97
N THR A 61 39.41 -39.08 26.30
CA THR A 61 38.07 -39.43 25.79
C THR A 61 38.09 -40.34 24.55
N TYR A 62 39.25 -40.53 23.92
CA TYR A 62 39.39 -41.40 22.74
C TYR A 62 39.33 -42.91 23.07
N ALA A 63 39.68 -43.34 24.28
CA ALA A 63 39.71 -44.76 24.64
C ALA A 63 38.31 -45.37 24.91
N ALA A 64 37.27 -44.55 25.07
CA ALA A 64 35.91 -45.01 25.34
C ALA A 64 35.18 -45.56 24.11
N ILE A 65 35.68 -45.27 22.89
CA ILE A 65 35.04 -45.69 21.64
C ILE A 65 35.45 -47.13 21.26
N THR A 66 36.54 -47.67 21.84
CA THR A 66 37.12 -48.96 21.39
C THR A 66 37.37 -49.96 22.53
N ALA A 67 36.78 -49.77 23.71
CA ALA A 67 36.77 -50.82 24.73
C ALA A 67 35.72 -51.88 24.36
N PRO A 68 36.09 -53.15 24.10
CA PRO A 68 35.11 -54.20 23.91
C PRO A 68 34.25 -54.31 25.16
N GLN A 69 32.92 -54.40 24.97
CA GLN A 69 31.98 -54.60 26.07
C GLN A 69 32.39 -55.88 26.82
N PRO A 70 32.70 -55.82 28.13
CA PRO A 70 33.08 -57.01 28.86
C PRO A 70 31.89 -57.97 28.94
N ASP A 71 32.17 -59.27 28.76
CA ASP A 71 31.16 -60.32 28.76
C ASP A 71 30.26 -60.22 30.01
N PRO A 72 28.92 -60.35 29.87
CA PRO A 72 27.98 -60.20 30.98
C PRO A 72 28.23 -61.19 32.12
N VAL A 73 28.87 -62.33 31.83
CA VAL A 73 29.28 -63.34 32.82
C VAL A 73 30.43 -62.85 33.71
N GLN A 74 31.38 -62.09 33.16
CA GLN A 74 32.52 -61.55 33.91
C GLN A 74 32.06 -60.42 34.85
N ILE A 75 31.15 -59.56 34.39
CA ILE A 75 30.52 -58.50 35.20
C ILE A 75 29.71 -59.10 36.37
N ALA A 76 28.99 -60.20 36.13
CA ALA A 76 28.24 -60.90 37.18
C ALA A 76 29.18 -61.51 38.24
N LYS A 77 30.29 -62.12 37.81
CA LYS A 77 31.30 -62.72 38.68
C LYS A 77 32.05 -61.69 39.52
N GLU A 78 32.37 -60.52 38.95
CA GLU A 78 32.97 -59.40 39.68
C GLU A 78 32.00 -58.78 40.69
N ARG A 79 30.72 -58.62 40.33
CA ARG A 79 29.68 -58.16 41.26
C ARG A 79 29.44 -59.15 42.38
N GLU A 80 29.45 -60.45 42.11
CA GLU A 80 29.34 -61.50 43.13
C GLU A 80 30.59 -61.51 44.04
N ALA A 81 31.79 -61.36 43.48
CA ALA A 81 33.03 -61.27 44.24
C ALA A 81 33.07 -60.01 45.12
N GLN A 82 32.62 -58.85 44.62
CA GLN A 82 32.48 -57.63 45.42
C GLN A 82 31.44 -57.82 46.53
N ARG A 83 30.30 -58.45 46.24
CA ARG A 83 29.25 -58.72 47.24
C ARG A 83 29.73 -59.69 48.32
N ARG A 84 30.52 -60.71 47.95
CA ARG A 84 31.16 -61.65 48.88
C ARG A 84 32.25 -60.96 49.72
N ARG A 85 33.02 -60.04 49.15
CA ARG A 85 34.02 -59.24 49.87
C ARG A 85 33.37 -58.27 50.88
N LEU A 86 32.25 -57.65 50.51
CA LEU A 86 31.44 -56.80 51.39
C LEU A 86 30.79 -57.61 52.52
N LEU A 87 30.29 -58.81 52.25
CA LEU A 87 29.76 -59.71 53.28
C LEU A 87 30.85 -60.21 54.25
N ARG A 88 32.06 -60.50 53.76
CA ARG A 88 33.22 -60.84 54.61
C ARG A 88 33.69 -59.64 55.45
N ALA A 89 33.63 -58.44 54.89
CA ALA A 89 33.93 -57.21 55.62
C ALA A 89 32.86 -56.88 56.69
N GLN A 90 31.58 -57.22 56.44
CA GLN A 90 30.51 -57.08 57.43
C GLN A 90 30.57 -58.16 58.53
N GLN A 91 30.95 -59.41 58.21
CA GLN A 91 31.16 -60.46 59.23
C GLN A 91 32.42 -60.23 60.07
N ALA A 92 33.44 -59.55 59.53
CA ALA A 92 34.58 -59.04 60.29
C ALA A 92 34.29 -57.69 61.01
N GLY A 93 33.06 -57.20 60.91
CA GLY A 93 32.64 -55.85 61.29
C GLY A 93 31.85 -55.73 62.59
N THR A 94 31.97 -56.66 63.54
CA THR A 94 31.60 -56.40 64.94
C THR A 94 32.80 -55.86 65.69
N GLY A 95 33.11 -54.59 65.43
CA GLY A 95 34.19 -53.87 66.10
C GLY A 95 34.52 -52.61 65.30
N GLY A 96 34.18 -51.44 65.87
CA GLY A 96 34.56 -50.15 65.28
C GLY A 96 36.08 -50.01 65.10
N PRO A 97 36.53 -49.03 64.31
CA PRO A 97 37.95 -48.84 64.05
C PRO A 97 38.64 -48.41 65.35
N GLY A 98 39.46 -49.26 65.95
CA GLY A 98 40.26 -48.86 67.10
C GLY A 98 40.85 -49.92 68.02
N THR A 99 40.31 -51.15 68.10
CA THR A 99 40.85 -52.14 69.05
C THR A 99 40.67 -53.57 68.54
N ALA A 100 41.71 -54.14 67.92
CA ALA A 100 41.90 -55.58 67.95
C ALA A 100 42.62 -55.92 69.25
N PRO A 101 42.05 -56.71 70.18
CA PRO A 101 42.83 -57.25 71.27
C PRO A 101 43.80 -58.26 70.65
N VAL A 102 45.09 -57.89 70.64
CA VAL A 102 46.20 -58.82 70.44
C VAL A 102 46.11 -59.83 71.59
N ARG A 103 45.34 -60.91 71.38
CA ARG A 103 45.49 -62.11 72.20
C ARG A 103 46.88 -62.63 71.88
N GLN A 104 47.81 -62.41 72.81
CA GLN A 104 49.13 -63.01 72.80
C GLN A 104 48.91 -64.53 72.74
N ARG A 105 49.07 -65.10 71.54
CA ARG A 105 48.97 -66.54 71.33
C ARG A 105 50.29 -67.14 71.79
N THR A 106 50.22 -68.20 72.59
CA THR A 106 51.36 -69.08 72.85
C THR A 106 51.94 -69.50 71.50
N PRO A 107 53.26 -69.41 71.28
CA PRO A 107 53.88 -69.77 70.01
C PRO A 107 53.59 -71.24 69.65
N ASP A 108 53.50 -71.53 68.36
CA ASP A 108 53.16 -72.86 67.87
C ASP A 108 54.24 -73.91 68.22
N PRO A 109 53.86 -75.17 68.48
CA PRO A 109 54.82 -76.22 68.78
C PRO A 109 55.80 -76.45 67.62
N PRO A 110 57.08 -76.74 67.91
CA PRO A 110 58.04 -77.10 66.88
C PRO A 110 57.61 -78.39 66.15
N LEU A 111 57.87 -78.42 64.83
CA LEU A 111 57.50 -79.51 63.92
C LEU A 111 57.85 -80.90 64.51
N GLY A 112 56.84 -81.74 64.66
CA GLY A 112 56.97 -83.12 65.17
C GLY A 112 56.73 -83.29 66.68
N ARG A 113 56.39 -82.23 67.42
CA ARG A 113 55.97 -82.31 68.83
C ARG A 113 54.59 -81.70 69.02
N GLN A 114 53.81 -82.23 69.95
CA GLN A 114 52.54 -81.65 70.37
C GLN A 114 52.71 -81.05 71.77
N HIS A 115 52.14 -79.87 72.03
CA HIS A 115 52.07 -79.33 73.37
C HIS A 115 51.12 -80.19 74.22
N ILE A 116 51.53 -80.54 75.43
CA ILE A 116 50.71 -81.21 76.43
C ILE A 116 50.39 -80.19 77.52
N ASP A 117 49.13 -80.13 77.91
CA ASP A 117 48.68 -79.30 79.02
C ASP A 117 49.17 -79.91 80.34
N VAL A 118 50.07 -79.20 81.03
CA VAL A 118 50.55 -79.57 82.37
C VAL A 118 49.62 -78.93 83.39
N GLN A 119 49.21 -79.68 84.42
CA GLN A 119 48.37 -79.16 85.50
C GLN A 119 49.13 -78.07 86.28
N THR A 120 48.82 -76.81 86.00
CA THR A 120 49.40 -75.63 86.66
C THR A 120 48.62 -75.18 87.89
N ASP A 121 47.68 -75.99 88.36
CA ASP A 121 46.99 -75.72 89.62
C ASP A 121 47.99 -75.82 90.77
N ARG A 122 48.00 -74.82 91.66
CA ARG A 122 48.82 -74.82 92.88
C ARG A 122 48.32 -75.90 93.83
N TYR A 123 48.86 -77.11 93.71
CA TYR A 123 48.71 -78.16 94.71
C TYR A 123 49.87 -78.05 95.71
N LEU A 124 49.58 -77.54 96.91
CA LEU A 124 50.56 -77.39 97.99
C LEU A 124 50.35 -78.52 99.00
N GLU A 125 51.31 -79.44 99.10
CA GLU A 125 51.44 -80.35 100.24
C GLU A 125 52.39 -79.71 101.27
N GLU A 126 51.91 -79.48 102.48
CA GLU A 126 52.75 -78.99 103.58
C GLU A 126 53.58 -80.15 104.15
N ILE A 127 54.87 -80.23 103.79
CA ILE A 127 55.84 -81.14 104.41
C ILE A 127 56.32 -80.49 105.71
N THR A 128 55.91 -81.05 106.85
CA THR A 128 56.12 -80.48 108.20
C THR A 128 57.38 -80.96 108.94
N ASP A 129 58.24 -81.75 108.30
CA ASP A 129 59.45 -82.30 108.94
C ASP A 129 60.67 -81.39 108.76
N ARG A 130 61.24 -80.93 109.90
CA ARG A 130 62.52 -80.19 109.95
C ARG A 130 63.70 -81.17 109.93
N ALA A 131 64.68 -80.91 109.06
CA ALA A 131 65.93 -81.67 109.02
C ALA A 131 66.81 -81.43 110.27
N ILE A 132 67.41 -82.51 110.79
CA ILE A 132 68.23 -82.54 112.01
C ILE A 132 69.59 -81.86 111.76
N GLN A 133 69.98 -80.92 112.62
CA GLN A 133 71.28 -80.24 112.61
C GLN A 133 72.19 -80.81 113.71
N PHE A 134 73.47 -81.00 113.40
CA PHE A 134 74.50 -81.47 114.35
C PHE A 134 75.56 -80.38 114.55
N ASP A 135 75.84 -80.07 115.81
CA ASP A 135 76.91 -79.16 116.23
C ASP A 135 78.18 -79.95 116.59
N ALA A 136 79.31 -79.60 115.99
CA ALA A 136 80.64 -80.10 116.32
C ALA A 136 81.52 -78.93 116.77
N LEU A 137 82.01 -78.98 118.01
CA LEU A 137 82.84 -77.93 118.62
C LEU A 137 84.32 -78.30 118.51
N THR A 138 85.17 -77.37 118.06
CA THR A 138 86.63 -77.49 118.14
C THR A 138 87.28 -76.22 118.70
N GLN A 139 88.24 -76.47 119.58
CA GLN A 139 89.01 -75.61 120.47
C GLN A 139 89.87 -74.57 119.72
N THR A 140 89.74 -73.30 120.11
CA THR A 140 90.52 -72.16 119.60
C THR A 140 91.69 -71.85 120.54
N GLU A 141 92.91 -72.20 120.15
CA GLU A 141 94.10 -71.50 120.67
C GLU A 141 94.37 -70.24 119.84
N LEU A 142 94.85 -69.19 120.51
CA LEU A 142 95.13 -67.86 119.98
C LEU A 142 96.29 -67.89 118.96
N MET A 143 96.01 -68.26 117.71
CA MET A 143 96.91 -67.99 116.60
C MET A 143 96.84 -66.49 116.28
N LEU A 144 97.89 -65.75 116.65
CA LEU A 144 98.11 -64.37 116.20
C LEU A 144 98.21 -64.37 114.68
N ASP A 145 97.13 -63.96 114.02
CA ASP A 145 97.06 -63.88 112.56
C ASP A 145 98.12 -62.90 112.06
N ARG A 146 99.06 -63.46 111.30
CA ARG A 146 100.03 -62.71 110.49
C ARG A 146 99.24 -61.68 109.67
N PRO A 147 99.64 -60.39 109.65
CA PRO A 147 98.97 -59.42 108.79
C PRO A 147 98.92 -59.97 107.36
N PRO A 148 97.80 -59.82 106.65
CA PRO A 148 97.62 -60.40 105.34
C PRO A 148 98.81 -59.98 104.47
N SER A 149 99.49 -60.97 103.88
CA SER A 149 100.61 -60.70 102.99
C SER A 149 100.14 -59.70 101.93
N PRO A 150 100.88 -58.61 101.67
CA PRO A 150 100.45 -57.58 100.73
C PRO A 150 100.07 -58.26 99.41
N LEU A 151 98.88 -57.93 98.89
CA LEU A 151 98.44 -58.43 97.58
C LEU A 151 99.53 -58.10 96.57
N PHE A 152 100.14 -59.14 96.02
CA PHE A 152 101.07 -59.01 94.91
C PHE A 152 100.26 -58.53 93.70
N MET A 153 100.20 -57.22 93.51
CA MET A 153 99.85 -56.63 92.22
C MET A 153 101.11 -56.74 91.35
N PRO A 154 101.14 -57.63 90.34
CA PRO A 154 102.25 -57.64 89.41
C PRO A 154 102.37 -56.24 88.84
N ALA A 155 103.58 -55.69 88.77
CA ALA A 155 103.80 -54.50 87.96
C ALA A 155 103.24 -54.79 86.56
N LYS A 156 102.59 -53.81 85.92
CA LYS A 156 102.11 -53.98 84.54
C LYS A 156 103.36 -54.15 83.66
N ILE A 157 103.82 -55.39 83.50
CA ILE A 157 104.96 -55.75 82.68
C ILE A 157 104.38 -56.09 81.31
N GLY A 158 104.36 -55.08 80.47
CA GLY A 158 103.87 -55.13 79.09
C GLY A 158 104.12 -53.76 78.46
N VAL A 159 104.44 -53.73 77.18
CA VAL A 159 104.56 -52.47 76.45
C VAL A 159 103.14 -52.04 76.07
N ASP A 160 102.71 -50.88 76.54
CA ASP A 160 101.43 -50.31 76.12
C ASP A 160 101.54 -49.85 74.66
N VAL A 161 100.77 -50.49 73.77
CA VAL A 161 100.69 -50.14 72.35
C VAL A 161 99.33 -49.51 72.08
N SER A 162 99.33 -48.27 71.63
CA SER A 162 98.12 -47.64 71.07
C SER A 162 98.17 -47.73 69.55
N THR A 163 97.09 -48.25 68.98
CA THR A 163 96.86 -48.23 67.53
C THR A 163 95.76 -47.22 67.25
N GLN A 164 96.10 -46.15 66.54
CA GLN A 164 95.15 -45.12 66.12
C GLN A 164 95.15 -45.06 64.61
N ILE A 165 93.97 -45.22 64.02
CA ILE A 165 93.74 -44.96 62.60
C ILE A 165 93.76 -43.44 62.39
N LYS A 166 94.55 -42.98 61.41
CA LYS A 166 94.61 -41.58 61.01
C LYS A 166 93.57 -41.26 59.93
N GLU A 167 93.26 -39.98 59.80
CA GLU A 167 92.36 -39.48 58.76
C GLU A 167 92.90 -39.88 57.37
N GLY A 168 92.08 -40.58 56.58
CA GLY A 168 92.44 -41.09 55.26
C GLY A 168 93.04 -42.50 55.19
N GLU A 169 93.37 -43.16 56.31
CA GLU A 169 93.96 -44.53 56.28
C GLU A 169 92.97 -45.63 55.84
N LEU A 170 91.66 -45.42 56.00
CA LEU A 170 90.61 -46.35 55.55
C LEU A 170 89.81 -45.84 54.35
N PHE A 171 90.25 -44.75 53.72
CA PHE A 171 89.54 -44.22 52.56
C PHE A 171 89.73 -45.12 51.34
N ASP A 172 88.62 -45.64 50.82
CA ASP A 172 88.56 -46.39 49.58
C ASP A 172 87.84 -45.55 48.53
N PHE A 173 88.59 -45.03 47.56
CA PHE A 173 88.06 -44.11 46.56
C PHE A 173 86.92 -44.72 45.75
N ASP A 174 87.06 -45.98 45.34
CA ASP A 174 86.09 -46.64 44.45
C ASP A 174 84.74 -46.81 45.14
N ARG A 175 84.74 -47.08 46.45
CA ARG A 175 83.53 -47.19 47.27
C ARG A 175 82.89 -45.83 47.58
N GLU A 176 83.69 -44.82 47.87
CA GLU A 176 83.18 -43.51 48.29
C GLU A 176 82.72 -42.64 47.10
N VAL A 177 83.25 -42.88 45.89
CA VAL A 177 82.85 -42.14 44.68
C VAL A 177 81.59 -42.70 44.01
N GLU A 178 81.27 -43.97 44.24
CA GLU A 178 80.10 -44.66 43.69
C GLU A 178 78.77 -43.90 43.88
N PRO A 179 78.37 -43.45 45.09
CA PRO A 179 77.12 -42.70 45.27
C PRO A 179 77.14 -41.32 44.60
N ILE A 180 78.32 -40.69 44.47
CA ILE A 180 78.46 -39.39 43.81
C ILE A 180 78.24 -39.55 42.30
N LEU A 181 78.85 -40.58 41.70
CA LEU A 181 78.68 -40.89 40.29
C LEU A 181 77.25 -41.34 39.97
N GLU A 182 76.63 -42.15 40.83
CA GLU A 182 75.24 -42.57 40.66
C GLU A 182 74.31 -41.35 40.59
N VAL A 183 74.43 -40.41 41.52
CA VAL A 183 73.61 -39.19 41.52
C VAL A 183 73.91 -38.30 40.31
N LEU A 184 75.17 -38.15 39.93
CA LEU A 184 75.55 -37.34 38.77
C LEU A 184 75.01 -37.92 37.47
N VAL A 185 75.18 -39.22 37.25
CA VAL A 185 74.69 -39.91 36.04
C VAL A 185 73.17 -39.93 36.02
N ALA A 186 72.52 -40.26 37.13
CA ALA A 186 71.06 -40.26 37.21
C ALA A 186 70.48 -38.87 36.91
N LYS A 187 71.02 -37.82 37.54
CA LYS A 187 70.51 -36.46 37.35
C LYS A 187 70.78 -35.91 35.95
N THR A 188 71.94 -36.22 35.37
CA THR A 188 72.25 -35.80 33.99
C THR A 188 71.35 -36.50 32.97
N LEU A 189 71.09 -37.80 33.15
CA LEU A 189 70.16 -38.54 32.31
C LEU A 189 68.73 -38.04 32.47
N GLU A 190 68.26 -37.84 33.71
CA GLU A 190 66.92 -37.31 33.99
C GLU A 190 66.72 -35.93 33.39
N GLN A 191 67.68 -35.02 33.58
CA GLN A 191 67.64 -33.68 33.00
C GLN A 191 67.63 -33.73 31.46
N SER A 192 68.51 -34.52 30.85
CA SER A 192 68.56 -34.65 29.38
C SER A 192 67.26 -35.23 28.81
N MET A 193 66.64 -36.18 29.51
CA MET A 193 65.35 -36.74 29.11
C MET A 193 64.24 -35.70 29.18
N MET A 194 64.19 -34.89 30.26
CA MET A 194 63.20 -33.82 30.40
C MET A 194 63.37 -32.76 29.30
N GLU A 195 64.60 -32.34 29.01
CA GLU A 195 64.89 -31.35 27.96
C GLU A 195 64.45 -31.85 26.57
N VAL A 196 64.74 -33.10 26.23
CA VAL A 196 64.31 -33.69 24.94
C VAL A 196 62.79 -33.78 24.84
N LEU A 197 62.11 -34.20 25.91
CA LEU A 197 60.65 -34.27 25.93
C LEU A 197 60.02 -32.87 25.76
N GLU A 198 60.55 -31.86 26.45
CA GLU A 198 60.10 -30.47 26.30
C GLU A 198 60.30 -29.95 24.87
N GLU A 199 61.45 -30.25 24.24
CA GLU A 199 61.73 -29.88 22.85
C GLU A 199 60.74 -30.54 21.87
N GLU A 200 60.45 -31.83 22.05
CA GLU A 200 59.48 -32.56 21.22
C GLU A 200 58.06 -32.01 21.40
N GLU A 201 57.64 -31.72 22.64
CA GLU A 201 56.33 -31.12 22.92
C GLU A 201 56.20 -29.73 22.28
N LEU A 202 57.23 -28.88 22.40
CA LEU A 202 57.24 -27.56 21.76
C LEU A 202 57.20 -27.67 20.23
N ALA A 203 57.92 -28.63 19.65
CA ALA A 203 57.90 -28.89 18.21
C ALA A 203 56.50 -29.34 17.75
N ALA A 204 55.84 -30.24 18.49
CA ALA A 204 54.49 -30.70 18.18
C ALA A 204 53.46 -29.55 18.27
N ILE A 205 53.55 -28.69 19.29
CA ILE A 205 52.68 -27.51 19.43
C ILE A 205 52.87 -26.54 18.25
N ARG A 206 54.12 -26.26 17.85
CA ARG A 206 54.41 -25.39 16.70
C ARG A 206 53.84 -25.94 15.41
N GLN A 207 54.03 -27.24 15.14
CA GLN A 207 53.46 -27.89 13.96
C GLN A 207 51.93 -27.77 13.93
N HIS A 208 51.27 -28.01 15.06
CA HIS A 208 49.82 -27.84 15.16
C HIS A 208 49.40 -26.38 14.91
N GLN A 209 50.12 -25.40 15.45
CA GLN A 209 49.82 -23.98 15.20
C GLN A 209 49.98 -23.63 13.72
N GLU A 210 51.05 -24.08 13.07
CA GLU A 210 51.28 -23.85 11.64
C GLU A 210 50.21 -24.49 10.76
N ASP A 211 49.77 -25.71 11.08
CA ASP A 211 48.70 -26.40 10.36
C ASP A 211 47.35 -25.68 10.53
N PHE A 212 47.07 -25.19 11.74
CA PHE A 212 45.88 -24.39 12.02
C PHE A 212 45.90 -23.06 11.25
N ASP A 213 47.02 -22.34 11.28
CA ASP A 213 47.17 -21.08 10.55
C ASP A 213 47.11 -21.28 9.04
N ARG A 214 47.68 -22.37 8.51
CA ARG A 214 47.54 -22.74 7.09
C ARG A 214 46.08 -22.95 6.70
N SER A 215 45.35 -23.72 7.51
CA SER A 215 43.93 -24.01 7.26
C SER A 215 43.10 -22.71 7.34
N ARG A 216 43.32 -21.91 8.40
CA ARG A 216 42.65 -20.62 8.60
C ARG A 216 42.91 -19.65 7.45
N ASN A 217 44.14 -19.56 6.97
CA ASN A 217 44.49 -18.68 5.86
C ASN A 217 43.86 -19.15 4.54
N SER A 218 43.80 -20.47 4.31
CA SER A 218 43.08 -21.04 3.17
C SER A 218 41.59 -20.67 3.21
N ASP A 219 40.94 -20.87 4.36
CA ASP A 219 39.52 -20.58 4.56
C ASP A 219 39.24 -19.07 4.37
N LEU A 220 40.10 -18.21 4.92
CA LEU A 220 39.98 -16.77 4.81
C LEU A 220 40.08 -16.28 3.34
N LEU A 221 40.99 -16.86 2.55
CA LEU A 221 41.12 -16.56 1.13
C LEU A 221 39.88 -17.01 0.35
N GLU A 222 39.31 -18.17 0.68
CA GLU A 222 38.07 -18.65 0.07
C GLU A 222 36.89 -17.73 0.38
N VAL A 223 36.72 -17.33 1.65
CA VAL A 223 35.69 -16.39 2.07
C VAL A 223 35.82 -15.07 1.33
N GLN A 224 37.02 -14.49 1.26
CA GLN A 224 37.25 -13.24 0.52
C GLN A 224 36.93 -13.38 -0.97
N ARG A 225 37.25 -14.52 -1.59
CA ARG A 225 36.90 -14.80 -2.99
C ARG A 225 35.37 -14.83 -3.17
N MET A 226 34.67 -15.48 -2.27
CA MET A 226 33.20 -15.58 -2.30
C MET A 226 32.54 -14.22 -2.07
N GLU A 227 32.99 -13.46 -1.07
CA GLU A 227 32.51 -12.10 -0.79
C GLU A 227 32.72 -11.16 -1.97
N ALA A 228 33.90 -11.20 -2.61
CA ALA A 228 34.17 -10.39 -3.79
C ALA A 228 33.24 -10.75 -4.96
N SER A 229 32.93 -12.05 -5.13
CA SER A 229 32.00 -12.50 -6.18
C SER A 229 30.56 -12.04 -5.91
N GLU A 230 30.10 -12.13 -4.66
CA GLU A 230 28.77 -11.69 -4.25
C GLU A 230 28.63 -10.17 -4.32
N LYS A 231 29.66 -9.43 -3.92
CA LYS A 231 29.70 -7.98 -4.07
C LYS A 231 29.54 -7.55 -5.54
N ARG A 232 30.26 -8.19 -6.47
CA ARG A 232 30.10 -7.93 -7.91
C ARG A 232 28.68 -8.23 -8.40
N ARG A 233 28.09 -9.34 -7.98
CA ARG A 233 26.70 -9.70 -8.33
C ARG A 233 25.70 -8.70 -7.78
N HIS A 234 25.89 -8.28 -6.53
CA HIS A 234 25.05 -7.31 -5.87
C HIS A 234 25.13 -5.94 -6.56
N ASP A 235 26.33 -5.47 -6.86
CA ASP A 235 26.55 -4.19 -7.54
C ASP A 235 25.91 -4.18 -8.94
N GLU A 236 26.04 -5.28 -9.71
CA GLU A 236 25.37 -5.43 -11.00
C GLU A 236 23.84 -5.46 -10.85
N LEU A 237 23.31 -6.17 -9.84
CA LEU A 237 21.87 -6.21 -9.56
C LEU A 237 21.33 -4.81 -9.23
N LEU A 238 22.02 -4.05 -8.39
CA LEU A 238 21.65 -2.67 -8.05
C LEU A 238 21.69 -1.79 -9.30
N ARG A 239 22.73 -1.92 -10.13
CA ARG A 239 22.85 -1.18 -11.39
C ARG A 239 21.71 -1.51 -12.35
N ARG A 240 21.34 -2.78 -12.50
CA ARG A 240 20.20 -3.20 -13.33
C ARG A 240 18.87 -2.70 -12.79
N LYS A 241 18.67 -2.74 -11.47
CA LYS A 241 17.48 -2.19 -10.83
C LYS A 241 17.34 -0.69 -11.09
N ALA A 242 18.43 0.08 -10.95
CA ALA A 242 18.45 1.50 -11.23
C ALA A 242 18.13 1.80 -12.71
N GLN A 243 18.71 1.04 -13.65
CA GLN A 243 18.39 1.17 -15.07
C GLN A 243 16.93 0.84 -15.38
N ALA A 244 16.39 -0.24 -14.81
CA ALA A 244 15.00 -0.63 -15.01
C ALA A 244 14.03 0.44 -14.48
N GLN A 245 14.30 0.99 -13.29
CA GLN A 245 13.52 2.10 -12.74
C GLN A 245 13.59 3.36 -13.62
N ALA A 246 14.78 3.71 -14.13
CA ALA A 246 14.94 4.84 -15.04
C ALA A 246 14.16 4.64 -16.35
N ARG A 247 14.25 3.45 -16.95
CA ARG A 247 13.47 3.09 -18.15
C ARG A 247 11.97 3.14 -17.90
N ALA A 248 11.49 2.60 -16.77
CA ALA A 248 10.07 2.62 -16.41
C ALA A 248 9.56 4.07 -16.25
N LYS A 249 10.33 4.95 -15.61
CA LYS A 249 10.01 6.38 -15.51
C LYS A 249 9.94 7.05 -16.88
N GLN A 250 10.92 6.79 -17.75
CA GLN A 250 10.93 7.31 -19.11
C GLN A 250 9.73 6.82 -19.94
N GLN A 251 9.43 5.52 -19.88
CA GLN A 251 8.27 4.92 -20.54
C GLN A 251 6.96 5.55 -20.06
N ALA A 252 6.81 5.78 -18.75
CA ALA A 252 5.63 6.45 -18.21
C ALA A 252 5.47 7.88 -18.74
N ILE A 253 6.57 8.64 -18.87
CA ILE A 253 6.55 10.00 -19.45
C ILE A 253 6.18 9.94 -20.93
N VAL A 254 6.81 9.05 -21.70
CA VAL A 254 6.53 8.88 -23.13
C VAL A 254 5.09 8.46 -23.36
N PHE A 255 4.58 7.52 -22.57
CA PHE A 255 3.20 7.07 -22.63
C PHE A 255 2.21 8.22 -22.37
N LYS A 256 2.45 9.02 -21.31
CA LYS A 256 1.64 10.23 -21.04
C LYS A 256 1.65 11.21 -22.22
N LYS A 257 2.81 11.45 -22.83
CA LYS A 257 2.93 12.34 -24.00
C LYS A 257 2.16 11.79 -25.21
N LEU A 258 2.26 10.49 -25.46
CA LEU A 258 1.53 9.82 -26.54
C LEU A 258 0.03 9.94 -26.33
N LEU A 259 -0.45 9.61 -25.12
CA LEU A 259 -1.85 9.73 -24.74
C LEU A 259 -2.36 11.16 -24.89
N ALA A 260 -1.62 12.15 -24.40
CA ALA A 260 -1.99 13.56 -24.54
C ALA A 260 -2.11 13.95 -26.02
N ARG A 261 -1.14 13.56 -26.85
CA ARG A 261 -1.16 13.81 -28.29
C ARG A 261 -2.38 13.15 -28.97
N ASP A 262 -2.66 11.90 -28.62
CA ASP A 262 -3.78 11.15 -29.21
C ASP A 262 -5.13 11.74 -28.80
N LEU A 263 -5.28 12.09 -27.53
CA LEU A 263 -6.46 12.79 -27.01
C LEU A 263 -6.63 14.16 -27.67
N SER A 264 -5.56 14.96 -27.80
CA SER A 264 -5.62 16.23 -28.50
C SER A 264 -6.01 16.04 -29.96
N ARG A 265 -5.49 15.02 -30.66
CA ARG A 265 -5.84 14.74 -32.04
C ARG A 265 -7.31 14.37 -32.20
N THR A 266 -7.83 13.48 -31.35
CA THR A 266 -9.23 13.05 -31.41
C THR A 266 -10.19 14.17 -31.03
N TYR A 267 -9.87 14.97 -30.02
CA TYR A 267 -10.71 16.08 -29.57
C TYR A 267 -10.68 17.28 -30.53
N LEU A 268 -9.48 17.72 -30.93
CA LEU A 268 -9.33 18.90 -31.81
C LEU A 268 -9.67 18.57 -33.27
N GLY A 269 -9.52 17.32 -33.70
CA GLY A 269 -9.81 16.92 -35.08
C GLY A 269 -11.25 17.22 -35.49
N ALA A 270 -12.21 16.99 -34.59
CA ALA A 270 -13.63 17.27 -34.82
C ALA A 270 -14.07 18.66 -34.30
N LEU A 271 -13.16 19.45 -33.72
CA LEU A 271 -13.53 20.74 -33.13
C LEU A 271 -13.97 21.74 -34.20
N GLN A 272 -13.29 21.77 -35.34
CA GLN A 272 -13.62 22.68 -36.44
C GLN A 272 -15.03 22.39 -36.98
N GLU A 273 -15.33 21.13 -37.30
CA GLU A 273 -16.66 20.71 -37.76
C GLU A 273 -17.74 21.04 -36.73
N ARG A 274 -17.54 20.64 -35.46
CA ARG A 274 -18.49 20.96 -34.38
C ARG A 274 -18.68 22.46 -34.14
N ALA A 275 -17.63 23.25 -34.28
CA ALA A 275 -17.72 24.70 -34.13
C ALA A 275 -18.48 25.34 -35.29
N LEU A 276 -18.24 24.86 -36.52
CA LEU A 276 -18.97 25.31 -37.71
C LEU A 276 -20.44 24.90 -37.63
N ASP A 277 -20.75 23.64 -37.29
CA ASP A 277 -22.12 23.17 -37.08
C ASP A 277 -22.84 23.97 -35.97
N GLY A 278 -22.12 24.29 -34.88
CA GLY A 278 -22.65 25.11 -33.80
C GLY A 278 -22.95 26.56 -34.23
N LEU A 279 -22.09 27.15 -35.05
CA LEU A 279 -22.30 28.50 -35.61
C LEU A 279 -23.41 28.52 -36.66
N ASP A 280 -23.53 27.45 -37.45
CA ASP A 280 -24.60 27.26 -38.42
C ASP A 280 -25.96 27.08 -37.74
N ALA A 281 -26.02 26.23 -36.70
CA ALA A 281 -27.21 26.07 -35.86
C ALA A 281 -27.59 27.37 -35.11
N ALA A 282 -26.61 28.20 -34.77
CA ALA A 282 -26.84 29.53 -34.21
C ALA A 282 -27.30 30.57 -35.27
N GLY A 283 -27.34 30.20 -36.55
CA GLY A 283 -27.81 31.04 -37.64
C GLY A 283 -26.84 32.18 -37.99
N VAL A 284 -25.54 32.02 -37.72
CA VAL A 284 -24.51 33.01 -38.07
C VAL A 284 -24.22 32.99 -39.56
N PHE A 285 -24.23 31.81 -40.18
CA PHE A 285 -24.06 31.64 -41.63
C PHE A 285 -25.40 31.76 -42.34
N GLN A 286 -25.86 33.00 -42.53
CA GLN A 286 -27.06 33.27 -43.34
C GLN A 286 -26.67 33.41 -44.81
N ASP A 287 -27.51 32.89 -45.71
CA ASP A 287 -27.33 33.10 -47.14
C ASP A 287 -27.47 34.61 -47.45
N PRO A 288 -26.42 35.28 -47.95
CA PRO A 288 -26.49 36.71 -48.26
C PRO A 288 -27.56 37.03 -49.31
N VAL A 289 -27.89 36.07 -50.18
CA VAL A 289 -28.96 36.23 -51.16
C VAL A 289 -30.31 36.21 -50.46
N GLY A 290 -30.54 35.25 -49.55
CA GLY A 290 -31.75 35.18 -48.72
C GLY A 290 -31.98 36.46 -47.92
N VAL A 291 -30.96 36.95 -47.21
CA VAL A 291 -31.05 38.19 -46.43
C VAL A 291 -31.29 39.40 -47.34
N SER A 292 -30.64 39.48 -48.50
CA SER A 292 -30.89 40.57 -49.45
C SER A 292 -32.30 40.53 -50.03
N VAL A 293 -32.86 39.35 -50.26
CA VAL A 293 -34.24 39.20 -50.72
C VAL A 293 -35.20 39.67 -49.62
N GLU A 294 -35.02 39.23 -48.38
CA GLU A 294 -35.86 39.63 -47.25
C GLU A 294 -35.74 41.12 -46.90
N ALA A 295 -34.54 41.68 -46.92
CA ALA A 295 -34.30 43.06 -46.49
C ALA A 295 -34.53 44.10 -47.60
N ASN A 296 -34.26 43.76 -48.86
CA ASN A 296 -34.36 44.72 -49.97
C ASN A 296 -35.54 44.42 -50.89
N PHE A 297 -35.67 43.17 -51.37
CA PHE A 297 -36.67 42.83 -52.39
C PHE A 297 -38.09 42.74 -51.83
N ILE A 298 -38.30 42.13 -50.67
CA ILE A 298 -39.63 42.00 -50.06
C ILE A 298 -40.21 43.37 -49.71
N PRO A 299 -39.49 44.30 -49.05
CA PRO A 299 -39.99 45.65 -48.83
C PRO A 299 -40.28 46.40 -50.13
N TRP A 300 -39.40 46.31 -51.13
CA TRP A 300 -39.64 46.91 -52.45
C TRP A 300 -40.90 46.33 -53.12
N LEU A 301 -41.10 45.02 -53.08
CA LEU A 301 -42.28 44.38 -53.67
C LEU A 301 -43.55 44.80 -52.93
N LEU A 302 -43.53 44.80 -51.60
CA LEU A 302 -44.66 45.23 -50.78
C LEU A 302 -45.01 46.69 -51.05
N ASP A 303 -44.02 47.58 -51.17
CA ASP A 303 -44.22 48.99 -51.47
C ASP A 303 -44.86 49.18 -52.87
N ASN A 304 -44.40 48.44 -53.88
CA ASN A 304 -45.03 48.45 -55.20
C ASN A 304 -46.46 47.91 -55.19
N VAL A 305 -46.74 46.85 -54.42
CA VAL A 305 -48.10 46.32 -54.26
C VAL A 305 -49.00 47.33 -53.56
N VAL A 306 -48.51 47.98 -52.49
CA VAL A 306 -49.24 49.05 -51.79
C VAL A 306 -49.52 50.21 -52.74
N HIS A 307 -48.53 50.71 -53.46
CA HIS A 307 -48.71 51.75 -54.46
C HIS A 307 -49.69 51.36 -55.55
N ARG A 308 -49.69 50.10 -55.99
CA ARG A 308 -50.65 49.62 -56.99
C ARG A 308 -52.07 49.58 -56.42
N VAL A 309 -52.25 49.09 -55.20
CA VAL A 309 -53.56 49.06 -54.53
C VAL A 309 -54.07 50.47 -54.25
N GLU A 310 -53.20 51.40 -53.85
CA GLU A 310 -53.56 52.81 -53.68
C GLU A 310 -53.94 53.45 -55.02
N ALA A 311 -53.17 53.23 -56.08
CA ALA A 311 -53.49 53.74 -57.41
C ALA A 311 -54.81 53.15 -57.93
N ASP A 312 -55.01 51.84 -57.80
CA ASP A 312 -56.26 51.19 -58.19
C ASP A 312 -57.43 51.69 -57.31
N SER A 313 -57.24 51.88 -56.01
CA SER A 313 -58.25 52.47 -55.09
C SER A 313 -58.63 53.90 -55.49
N GLN A 314 -57.66 54.73 -55.86
CA GLN A 314 -57.90 56.09 -56.37
C GLN A 314 -58.61 56.07 -57.73
N VAL A 315 -58.26 55.14 -58.62
CA VAL A 315 -58.95 54.96 -59.89
C VAL A 315 -60.39 54.50 -59.64
N TYR A 316 -60.62 53.49 -58.80
CA TYR A 316 -61.95 53.02 -58.45
C TYR A 316 -62.79 54.12 -57.79
N SER A 317 -62.23 54.89 -56.85
CA SER A 317 -62.95 55.99 -56.20
C SER A 317 -63.31 57.10 -57.19
N SER A 318 -62.40 57.47 -58.10
CA SER A 318 -62.66 58.49 -59.12
C SER A 318 -63.67 58.02 -60.18
N VAL A 319 -63.64 56.75 -60.58
CA VAL A 319 -64.62 56.17 -61.51
C VAL A 319 -65.98 56.05 -60.84
N LEU A 320 -66.04 55.59 -59.58
CA LEU A 320 -67.27 55.56 -58.81
C LEU A 320 -67.82 56.97 -58.60
N GLN A 321 -66.99 57.95 -58.27
CA GLN A 321 -67.42 59.34 -58.11
C GLN A 321 -67.95 59.91 -59.43
N LYS A 322 -67.27 59.70 -60.56
CA LYS A 322 -67.76 60.12 -61.89
C LYS A 322 -69.05 59.43 -62.29
N ALA A 323 -69.19 58.14 -61.99
CA ALA A 323 -70.44 57.40 -62.25
C ALA A 323 -71.58 57.92 -61.37
N LEU A 324 -71.28 58.30 -60.12
CA LEU A 324 -72.25 58.88 -59.19
C LEU A 324 -72.64 60.31 -59.60
N GLU A 325 -71.69 61.13 -60.04
CA GLU A 325 -71.92 62.46 -60.63
C GLU A 325 -72.80 62.34 -61.89
N GLN A 326 -72.49 61.42 -62.82
CA GLN A 326 -73.32 61.16 -64.00
C GLN A 326 -74.72 60.65 -63.64
N ALA A 327 -74.85 59.81 -62.60
CA ALA A 327 -76.16 59.36 -62.13
C ALA A 327 -76.97 60.52 -61.53
N VAL A 328 -76.33 61.41 -60.77
CA VAL A 328 -76.95 62.62 -60.21
C VAL A 328 -77.33 63.59 -61.32
N GLU A 329 -76.49 63.80 -62.34
CA GLU A 329 -76.80 64.63 -63.52
C GLU A 329 -77.97 64.05 -64.31
N ASN A 330 -78.03 62.73 -64.51
CA ASN A 330 -79.15 62.06 -65.17
C ASN A 330 -80.46 62.20 -64.38
N ILE A 331 -80.41 62.07 -63.05
CA ILE A 331 -81.56 62.33 -62.16
C ILE A 331 -81.98 63.80 -62.28
N ALA A 332 -81.03 64.75 -62.24
CA ALA A 332 -81.31 66.17 -62.41
C ALA A 332 -81.93 66.48 -63.78
N ALA A 333 -81.46 65.83 -64.86
CA ALA A 333 -82.02 65.96 -66.20
C ALA A 333 -83.44 65.36 -66.33
N GLN A 334 -83.74 64.27 -65.61
CA GLN A 334 -85.11 63.72 -65.54
C GLN A 334 -86.07 64.65 -64.78
N HIS A 335 -85.58 65.38 -63.76
CA HIS A 335 -86.38 66.34 -63.02
C HIS A 335 -86.49 67.73 -63.69
N GLN A 336 -85.59 68.08 -64.63
CA GLN A 336 -85.65 69.33 -65.40
C GLN A 336 -87.00 69.58 -66.11
N PRO A 337 -87.60 68.63 -66.86
CA PRO A 337 -88.88 68.87 -67.51
C PRO A 337 -90.03 69.05 -66.52
N GLY A 338 -89.97 68.43 -65.33
CA GLY A 338 -90.94 68.68 -64.25
C GLY A 338 -90.83 70.09 -63.66
N LEU A 339 -89.60 70.56 -63.44
CA LEU A 339 -89.33 71.91 -62.93
C LEU A 339 -89.66 73.00 -63.95
N GLN A 340 -89.43 72.73 -65.25
CA GLN A 340 -89.82 73.62 -66.35
C GLN A 340 -91.34 73.66 -66.51
N ALA A 341 -92.04 72.52 -66.41
CA ALA A 341 -93.50 72.48 -66.43
C ALA A 341 -94.14 73.26 -65.27
N GLU A 342 -93.56 73.22 -64.06
CA GLU A 342 -94.01 74.09 -62.95
C GLU A 342 -93.73 75.57 -63.22
N ARG A 343 -92.55 75.91 -63.76
CA ARG A 343 -92.22 77.29 -64.12
C ARG A 343 -93.14 77.85 -65.20
N ASP A 344 -93.41 77.08 -66.24
CA ASP A 344 -94.30 77.46 -67.34
C ASP A 344 -95.77 77.54 -66.88
N ALA A 345 -96.19 76.75 -65.88
CA ALA A 345 -97.50 76.87 -65.26
C ALA A 345 -97.65 78.18 -64.47
N VAL A 346 -96.61 78.55 -63.70
CA VAL A 346 -96.58 79.83 -62.97
C VAL A 346 -96.55 81.02 -63.93
N GLU A 347 -95.83 80.93 -65.05
CA GLU A 347 -95.75 81.99 -66.06
C GLU A 347 -97.10 82.18 -66.80
N LYS A 348 -97.80 81.09 -67.14
CA LYS A 348 -99.16 81.15 -67.70
C LYS A 348 -100.17 81.79 -66.76
N GLU A 349 -100.12 81.48 -65.46
CA GLU A 349 -100.99 82.15 -64.48
C GLU A 349 -100.71 83.66 -64.37
N TRP A 350 -99.46 84.08 -64.60
CA TRP A 350 -99.06 85.48 -64.58
C TRP A 350 -99.53 86.21 -65.85
N ASP A 351 -99.41 85.56 -67.01
CA ASP A 351 -99.87 86.08 -68.30
C ASP A 351 -101.41 86.21 -68.38
N GLU A 352 -102.16 85.26 -67.83
CA GLU A 352 -103.63 85.36 -67.74
C GLU A 352 -104.09 86.54 -66.89
N LYS A 353 -103.39 86.79 -65.77
CA LYS A 353 -103.67 87.95 -64.89
C LYS A 353 -103.34 89.28 -65.56
N THR A 354 -102.27 89.36 -66.36
CA THR A 354 -101.89 90.61 -67.05
C THR A 354 -102.75 90.89 -68.27
N ALA A 355 -103.22 89.86 -68.99
CA ALA A 355 -104.18 89.98 -70.08
C ALA A 355 -105.55 90.50 -69.60
N ALA A 356 -106.02 90.05 -68.43
CA ALA A 356 -107.26 90.53 -67.82
C ALA A 356 -107.21 92.03 -67.45
N ILE A 357 -106.02 92.54 -67.07
CA ILE A 357 -105.84 93.97 -66.77
C ILE A 357 -105.91 94.81 -68.05
N ARG A 358 -105.23 94.39 -69.13
CA ARG A 358 -105.26 95.11 -70.42
C ARG A 358 -106.64 95.14 -71.09
N ALA A 359 -107.40 94.05 -70.99
CA ALA A 359 -108.77 94.00 -71.51
C ALA A 359 -109.72 94.95 -70.77
N ARG A 360 -109.50 95.17 -69.47
CA ARG A 360 -110.29 96.12 -68.67
C ARG A 360 -109.99 97.58 -69.02
N GLU A 361 -108.75 97.89 -69.39
CA GLU A 361 -108.34 99.23 -69.84
C GLU A 361 -108.87 99.58 -71.25
N GLN A 362 -108.93 98.60 -72.15
CA GLN A 362 -109.48 98.79 -73.50
C GLN A 362 -111.00 99.07 -73.48
N ALA A 363 -111.76 98.37 -72.64
CA ALA A 363 -113.20 98.60 -72.51
C ALA A 363 -113.56 100.02 -71.98
N ILE A 364 -112.68 100.63 -71.18
CA ILE A 364 -112.88 102.00 -70.68
C ILE A 364 -112.65 103.03 -71.79
N ARG A 365 -111.68 102.81 -72.69
CA ARG A 365 -111.44 103.69 -73.86
C ARG A 365 -112.58 103.64 -74.87
N GLU A 366 -113.11 102.46 -75.17
CA GLU A 366 -114.23 102.31 -76.11
C GLU A 366 -115.53 102.96 -75.60
N ALA A 367 -115.76 102.97 -74.28
CA ALA A 367 -116.89 103.67 -73.67
C ALA A 367 -116.78 105.21 -73.78
N GLN A 368 -115.56 105.77 -73.69
CA GLN A 368 -115.31 107.21 -73.81
C GLN A 368 -115.49 107.69 -75.26
N GLU A 369 -115.04 106.91 -76.25
CA GLU A 369 -115.21 107.25 -77.67
C GLU A 369 -116.68 107.16 -78.15
N ALA A 370 -117.51 106.33 -77.50
CA ALA A 370 -118.93 106.23 -77.80
C ALA A 370 -119.74 107.43 -77.24
N GLU A 371 -119.31 108.03 -76.14
CA GLU A 371 -119.96 109.22 -75.56
C GLU A 371 -119.70 110.48 -76.40
N GLU A 372 -118.48 110.65 -76.93
CA GLU A 372 -118.13 111.79 -77.79
C GLU A 372 -118.88 111.79 -79.13
N ARG A 373 -119.24 110.61 -79.67
CA ARG A 373 -120.02 110.52 -80.92
C ARG A 373 -121.47 110.98 -80.75
N ARG A 374 -122.09 110.70 -79.59
CA ARG A 374 -123.47 111.17 -79.30
C ARG A 374 -123.57 112.69 -79.20
N ILE A 375 -122.53 113.35 -78.68
CA ILE A 375 -122.53 114.81 -78.50
C ILE A 375 -122.36 115.54 -79.85
N ARG A 376 -121.69 114.93 -80.85
CA ARG A 376 -121.59 115.50 -82.21
C ARG A 376 -122.89 115.42 -82.99
N GLU A 377 -123.63 114.32 -82.89
CA GLU A 377 -124.89 114.12 -83.62
C GLU A 377 -126.02 115.05 -83.15
N GLU A 378 -126.06 115.42 -81.86
CA GLU A 378 -127.03 116.41 -81.34
C GLU A 378 -126.73 117.86 -81.80
N ALA A 379 -125.47 118.19 -82.09
CA ALA A 379 -125.06 119.54 -82.53
C ALA A 379 -125.35 119.78 -84.03
N GLU A 380 -125.26 118.75 -84.88
CA GLU A 380 -125.54 118.86 -86.32
C GLU A 380 -127.05 118.97 -86.62
N ALA A 381 -127.91 118.38 -85.79
CA ALA A 381 -129.37 118.44 -85.98
C ALA A 381 -129.97 119.81 -85.64
N ALA A 382 -129.34 120.60 -84.75
CA ALA A 382 -129.78 121.95 -84.40
C ALA A 382 -129.48 122.98 -85.50
N ALA A 383 -128.41 122.81 -86.28
CA ALA A 383 -128.01 123.73 -87.35
C ALA A 383 -128.89 123.61 -88.62
N ALA A 384 -129.39 122.39 -88.93
CA ALA A 384 -130.24 122.14 -90.09
C ALA A 384 -131.66 122.73 -89.97
N ALA A 385 -132.14 122.98 -88.75
CA ALA A 385 -133.46 123.58 -88.51
C ALA A 385 -133.48 125.11 -88.72
N GLU A 386 -132.33 125.80 -88.57
CA GLU A 386 -132.24 127.26 -88.67
C GLU A 386 -132.08 127.76 -90.14
N GLU A 387 -131.56 126.93 -91.04
CA GLU A 387 -131.36 127.27 -92.46
C GLU A 387 -132.65 127.18 -93.29
N ALA A 388 -133.59 126.31 -92.91
CA ALA A 388 -134.84 126.10 -93.64
C ALA A 388 -135.85 127.25 -93.46
N GLU A 389 -135.83 127.98 -92.33
CA GLU A 389 -136.75 129.09 -92.08
C GLU A 389 -136.35 130.37 -92.86
N ARG A 390 -135.06 130.55 -93.13
CA ARG A 390 -134.54 131.75 -93.83
C ARG A 390 -134.84 131.77 -95.32
N GLN A 391 -135.00 130.61 -95.97
CA GLN A 391 -135.21 130.54 -97.42
C GLN A 391 -136.66 130.81 -97.84
N ARG A 392 -137.64 130.61 -96.95
CA ARG A 392 -139.06 130.81 -97.29
C ARG A 392 -139.50 132.27 -97.28
N LEU A 393 -138.94 133.07 -96.38
CA LEU A 393 -139.22 134.52 -96.27
C LEU A 393 -138.59 135.34 -97.41
N ALA A 394 -137.64 134.79 -98.17
CA ALA A 394 -136.94 135.49 -99.26
C ALA A 394 -137.67 135.45 -100.62
N ALA A 395 -138.60 134.50 -100.85
CA ALA A 395 -139.30 134.38 -102.13
C ALA A 395 -140.59 135.23 -102.22
N GLU A 396 -141.15 135.67 -101.10
CA GLU A 396 -142.36 136.52 -101.04
C GLU A 396 -142.05 138.00 -101.39
N ALA A 397 -140.78 138.38 -101.58
CA ALA A 397 -140.33 139.77 -101.71
C ALA A 397 -139.98 140.22 -103.14
N ALA A 398 -140.03 139.36 -104.17
CA ALA A 398 -139.57 139.71 -105.53
C ALA A 398 -140.70 139.92 -106.56
N GLU A 399 -141.97 140.01 -106.13
CA GLU A 399 -143.15 140.15 -107.00
C GLU A 399 -143.63 141.60 -107.26
N ARG A 400 -142.88 142.63 -106.84
CA ARG A 400 -143.25 144.03 -107.10
C ARG A 400 -142.04 144.95 -107.26
N GLU A 401 -141.61 145.16 -108.49
CA GLU A 401 -141.33 146.48 -109.10
C GLU A 401 -140.57 146.32 -110.43
N GLY A 402 -141.32 146.52 -111.53
CA GLY A 402 -140.84 146.51 -112.92
C GLY A 402 -141.88 145.95 -113.90
N GLU A 403 -143.06 146.58 -114.01
CA GLU A 403 -143.95 146.42 -115.18
C GLU A 403 -143.32 147.18 -116.36
N GLU A 404 -143.25 146.59 -117.56
CA GLU A 404 -143.06 147.28 -118.86
C GLU A 404 -141.68 147.97 -119.08
N GLY A 405 -140.93 147.84 -120.19
CA GLY A 405 -141.25 147.29 -121.50
C GLY A 405 -140.64 145.90 -121.76
N GLU A 406 -141.45 144.89 -122.09
CA GLU A 406 -142.35 144.72 -123.27
C GLU A 406 -141.55 144.20 -124.47
N GLY A 407 -141.86 143.06 -125.08
CA GLY A 407 -142.97 142.14 -124.87
C GLY A 407 -142.89 141.02 -125.91
N GLU A 408 -143.74 140.03 -125.70
CA GLU A 408 -144.21 139.02 -126.67
C GLU A 408 -143.24 137.96 -127.19
N GLY A 409 -143.70 136.71 -127.04
CA GLY A 409 -143.31 135.60 -127.89
C GLY A 409 -142.95 134.33 -127.13
N ASP A 410 -143.77 133.29 -127.07
CA ASP A 410 -145.21 133.18 -127.28
C ASP A 410 -145.61 131.83 -126.71
N GLU A 411 -146.89 131.77 -126.39
CA GLU A 411 -147.77 130.61 -126.61
C GLU A 411 -147.47 129.27 -125.90
#